data_AF-A0A6C0AJ89-F1
#
_entry.id   AF-A0A6C0AJ89-F1
#
_cell.length_a   1.000
_cell.length_b   1.000
_cell.length_c   1.000
_cell.angle_alpha   90.00
_cell.angle_beta   90.00
_cell.angle_gamma   90.00
#
_symmetry.space_group_name_H-M   'P 1'
#
loop_
_entity.id
_entity.type
_entity.pdbx_description
1 polymer ?
#
loop_
_entity_poly.entity_id
_entity_poly.type
_entity_poly.pdbx_seq_one_letter_code
_entity_poly.pdbx_strand_id
1 'polypeptide(L)'
;MWNNGPQKRATEPHTMPKNLQGGSKHKRGSNSESSTSKKNKRLFSNLLSDIYDDEDTEGVHIGRVIRKLGEGRMEVMFIANERLETVRAPMKGSIRGRGKKDAWVDVGSFVILNETGLTGSMSHEIVMPLTPQQVTQLRKEGVIDERLVEKINTESGEGDGIEFEAPTAEEKAQEIDIDTI
;
A
#
# COMPACT_ATOMS: atom_id res chain seq x y z
N MET A 1 73.04 -36.78 -18.49
CA MET A 1 71.68 -37.31 -18.66
C MET A 1 70.80 -36.66 -17.61
N TRP A 2 69.87 -35.79 -18.02
CA TRP A 2 68.93 -35.12 -17.10
C TRP A 2 67.64 -35.94 -17.04
N ASN A 3 67.19 -36.24 -15.81
CA ASN A 3 66.07 -37.12 -15.53
C ASN A 3 64.77 -36.29 -15.51
N ASN A 4 63.93 -36.38 -16.54
CA ASN A 4 62.63 -35.72 -16.59
C ASN A 4 61.59 -36.58 -15.84
N GLY A 5 61.35 -36.26 -14.57
CA GLY A 5 60.22 -36.79 -13.81
C GLY A 5 58.87 -36.28 -14.36
N PRO A 6 57.77 -37.02 -14.16
CA PRO A 6 56.47 -36.69 -14.76
C PRO A 6 55.87 -35.42 -14.14
N GLN A 7 55.54 -34.45 -15.00
CA GLN A 7 54.81 -33.24 -14.60
C GLN A 7 53.39 -33.60 -14.14
N LYS A 8 53.10 -33.35 -12.85
CA LYS A 8 51.73 -33.41 -12.31
C LYS A 8 50.91 -32.29 -12.95
N ARG A 9 49.92 -32.62 -13.78
CA ARG A 9 48.93 -31.65 -14.25
C ARG A 9 48.10 -31.19 -13.06
N ALA A 10 48.12 -29.89 -12.78
CA ALA A 10 47.22 -29.28 -11.80
C ALA A 10 45.78 -29.41 -12.31
N THR A 11 44.95 -30.17 -11.59
CA THR A 11 43.50 -30.19 -11.79
C THR A 11 42.92 -28.86 -11.36
N GLU A 12 42.28 -28.14 -12.28
CA GLU A 12 41.56 -26.90 -11.97
C GLU A 12 40.51 -27.13 -10.87
N PRO A 13 40.30 -26.18 -9.95
CA PRO A 13 39.28 -26.32 -8.92
C PRO A 13 37.89 -26.30 -9.56
N HIS A 14 37.26 -27.47 -9.63
CA HIS A 14 35.88 -27.62 -10.05
C HIS A 14 34.98 -26.86 -9.07
N THR A 15 34.60 -25.63 -9.42
CA THR A 15 33.64 -24.85 -8.66
C THR A 15 32.26 -25.41 -8.93
N MET A 16 31.58 -25.89 -7.89
CA MET A 16 30.21 -26.37 -8.05
C MET A 16 29.29 -25.21 -8.46
N PRO A 17 28.41 -25.40 -9.47
CA PRO A 17 27.45 -24.38 -9.85
C PRO A 17 26.54 -24.05 -8.68
N LYS A 18 26.44 -22.76 -8.33
CA LYS A 18 25.56 -22.29 -7.27
C LYS A 18 24.11 -22.51 -7.72
N ASN A 19 23.30 -23.10 -6.84
CA ASN A 19 21.87 -23.21 -7.07
C ASN A 19 21.25 -21.81 -7.08
N LEU A 20 20.93 -21.29 -8.28
CA LEU A 20 20.26 -20.00 -8.48
C LEU A 20 18.75 -20.08 -8.21
N GLN A 21 18.20 -21.29 -8.09
CA GLN A 21 16.80 -21.51 -7.75
C GLN A 21 16.64 -21.43 -6.22
N GLY A 22 16.36 -20.21 -5.74
CA GLY A 22 16.18 -19.92 -4.31
C GLY A 22 15.21 -20.90 -3.64
N GLY A 23 15.74 -21.73 -2.74
CA GLY A 23 14.97 -22.69 -1.95
C GLY A 23 13.94 -22.03 -1.04
N SER A 24 13.06 -22.83 -0.43
CA SER A 24 11.95 -22.37 0.44
C SER A 24 12.38 -21.40 1.56
N LYS A 25 13.65 -21.44 1.98
CA LYS A 25 14.26 -20.51 2.93
C LYS A 25 14.37 -19.06 2.39
N HIS A 26 14.56 -18.89 1.08
CA HIS A 26 14.59 -17.58 0.42
C HIS A 26 13.19 -17.07 0.05
N LYS A 27 12.20 -17.95 -0.14
CA LYS A 27 10.80 -17.57 -0.38
C LYS A 27 9.97 -17.31 0.89
N ARG A 28 10.41 -17.83 2.06
CA ARG A 28 9.67 -17.72 3.34
C ARG A 28 9.42 -16.28 3.81
N GLY A 29 10.26 -15.32 3.43
CA GLY A 29 10.10 -13.91 3.81
C GLY A 29 9.28 -13.07 2.82
N SER A 30 9.01 -13.58 1.61
CA SER A 30 8.37 -12.78 0.55
C SER A 30 6.85 -12.73 0.67
N ASN A 31 6.24 -13.77 1.27
CA ASN A 31 4.78 -13.92 1.35
C ASN A 31 4.23 -13.74 2.77
N SER A 32 5.06 -13.32 3.73
CA SER A 32 4.58 -13.06 5.09
C SER A 32 3.91 -11.69 5.15
N GLU A 33 2.63 -11.69 5.52
CA GLU A 33 1.90 -10.46 5.81
C GLU A 33 2.61 -9.67 6.92
N SER A 34 2.82 -8.37 6.70
CA SER A 34 3.52 -7.56 7.68
C SER A 34 2.73 -7.36 8.96
N SER A 35 3.47 -7.05 10.03
CA SER A 35 2.88 -6.71 11.32
C SER A 35 1.95 -5.50 11.26
N THR A 36 2.17 -4.56 10.33
CA THR A 36 1.30 -3.39 10.17
C THR A 36 -0.01 -3.77 9.50
N SER A 37 0.01 -4.56 8.43
CA SER A 37 -1.21 -5.07 7.81
C SER A 37 -2.07 -5.85 8.80
N LYS A 38 -1.46 -6.75 9.58
CA LYS A 38 -2.17 -7.51 10.63
C LYS A 38 -2.82 -6.62 11.68
N LYS A 39 -2.10 -5.58 12.14
CA LYS A 39 -2.64 -4.62 13.11
C LYS A 39 -3.80 -3.82 12.52
N ASN A 40 -3.68 -3.36 11.28
CA ASN A 40 -4.76 -2.63 10.61
C ASN A 40 -6.01 -3.51 10.44
N LYS A 41 -5.87 -4.77 10.01
CA LYS A 41 -7.00 -5.69 9.92
C LYS A 41 -7.69 -5.89 11.27
N ARG A 42 -6.92 -6.10 12.34
CA ARG A 42 -7.47 -6.23 13.69
C ARG A 42 -8.19 -4.96 14.15
N LEU A 43 -7.58 -3.80 13.95
CA LEU A 43 -8.18 -2.51 14.31
C LEU A 43 -9.50 -2.28 13.56
N PHE A 44 -9.54 -2.60 12.28
CA PHE A 44 -10.77 -2.50 11.50
C PHE A 44 -11.84 -3.48 11.97
N SER A 45 -11.50 -4.75 12.24
CA SER A 45 -12.45 -5.73 12.76
C SER A 45 -13.00 -5.33 14.13
N ASN A 46 -12.16 -4.76 14.99
CA ASN A 46 -12.61 -4.23 16.28
C ASN A 46 -13.58 -3.07 16.07
N LEU A 47 -13.19 -2.04 15.31
CA LEU A 47 -14.05 -0.90 15.01
C LEU A 47 -15.42 -1.33 14.47
N LEU A 48 -15.43 -2.32 13.58
CA LEU A 48 -16.68 -2.83 13.02
C LEU A 48 -17.52 -3.59 14.06
N SER A 49 -16.89 -4.34 14.98
CA SER A 49 -17.60 -4.95 16.11
C SER A 49 -18.23 -3.88 16.98
N ASP A 50 -17.44 -2.88 17.37
CA ASP A 50 -17.88 -1.77 18.22
C ASP A 50 -19.10 -1.05 17.58
N ILE A 51 -19.09 -0.85 16.25
CA ILE A 51 -20.23 -0.30 15.49
C ILE A 51 -21.46 -1.22 15.52
N TYR A 52 -21.28 -2.54 15.36
CA TYR A 52 -22.41 -3.48 15.36
C TYR A 52 -23.01 -3.69 16.75
N ASP A 53 -22.18 -3.59 17.79
CA ASP A 53 -22.57 -3.73 19.18
C ASP A 53 -23.13 -2.41 19.77
N ASP A 54 -23.23 -1.34 18.95
CA ASP A 54 -23.67 0.01 19.30
C ASP A 54 -22.86 0.60 20.48
N GLU A 55 -21.56 0.26 20.51
CA GLU A 55 -20.62 0.81 21.48
C GLU A 55 -20.22 2.24 21.12
N ASP A 56 -19.84 3.00 22.15
CA ASP A 56 -19.44 4.39 21.97
C ASP A 56 -18.10 4.48 21.23
N THR A 57 -18.13 5.09 20.04
CA THR A 57 -16.96 5.33 19.19
C THR A 57 -16.52 6.80 19.24
N GLU A 58 -16.81 7.49 20.36
CA GLU A 58 -16.42 8.88 20.58
C GLU A 58 -14.93 9.13 20.27
N GLY A 59 -14.67 10.18 19.50
CA GLY A 59 -13.33 10.57 19.07
C GLY A 59 -12.72 9.73 17.95
N VAL A 60 -13.45 8.77 17.39
CA VAL A 60 -13.04 8.04 16.17
C VAL A 60 -13.79 8.59 14.96
N HIS A 61 -13.05 9.10 14.00
CA HIS A 61 -13.61 9.73 12.80
C HIS A 61 -13.09 9.06 11.54
N ILE A 62 -13.95 8.98 10.52
CA ILE A 62 -13.52 8.56 9.19
C ILE A 62 -13.27 9.80 8.35
N GLY A 63 -12.09 9.87 7.75
CA GLY A 63 -11.67 11.01 6.94
C GLY A 63 -11.09 10.61 5.58
N ARG A 64 -10.96 11.60 4.72
CA ARG A 64 -10.30 11.51 3.41
C ARG A 64 -9.16 12.50 3.33
N VAL A 65 -8.00 12.04 2.88
CA VAL A 65 -6.82 12.89 2.70
C VAL A 65 -7.02 13.83 1.52
N ILE A 66 -6.90 15.14 1.75
CA ILE A 66 -6.97 16.17 0.70
C ILE A 66 -5.57 16.51 0.19
N ARG A 67 -4.59 16.63 1.09
CA ARG A 67 -3.25 17.13 0.72
C ARG A 67 -2.16 16.54 1.59
N LYS A 68 -0.99 16.32 1.00
CA LYS A 68 0.26 15.97 1.71
C LYS A 68 0.93 17.26 2.19
N LEU A 69 1.26 17.34 3.48
CA LEU A 69 1.95 18.49 4.07
C LEU A 69 3.46 18.27 4.26
N GLY A 70 3.94 17.04 4.07
CA GLY A 70 5.32 16.65 4.33
C GLY A 70 5.54 16.09 5.74
N GLU A 71 6.71 15.47 5.97
CA GLU A 71 7.10 14.88 7.27
C GLU A 71 6.09 13.90 7.89
N GLY A 72 5.32 13.20 7.04
CA GLY A 72 4.27 12.28 7.48
C GLY A 72 3.06 12.98 8.09
N ARG A 73 2.82 14.26 7.76
CA ARG A 73 1.59 14.99 8.06
C ARG A 73 0.74 15.13 6.81
N MET A 74 -0.58 15.01 7.00
CA MET A 74 -1.58 15.12 5.95
C MET A 74 -2.65 16.11 6.38
N GLU A 75 -3.27 16.75 5.41
CA GLU A 75 -4.51 17.48 5.59
C GLU A 75 -5.67 16.53 5.28
N VAL A 76 -6.53 16.32 6.27
CA VAL A 76 -7.61 15.32 6.22
C VAL A 76 -8.94 16.01 6.43
N MET A 77 -9.87 15.75 5.52
CA MET A 77 -11.27 16.13 5.63
C MET A 77 -12.03 15.06 6.36
N PHE A 78 -12.89 15.41 7.29
CA PHE A 78 -13.76 14.47 7.99
C PHE A 78 -15.05 15.18 8.39
N ILE A 79 -16.00 14.43 8.95
CA ILE A 79 -17.25 15.01 9.45
C ILE A 79 -17.27 14.90 10.97
N ALA A 80 -17.46 16.04 11.62
CA ALA A 80 -17.71 16.13 13.05
C ALA A 80 -18.98 16.96 13.25
N ASN A 81 -19.90 16.49 14.10
CA ASN A 81 -21.15 17.20 14.42
C ASN A 81 -21.90 17.68 13.15
N GLU A 82 -22.05 16.79 12.15
CA GLU A 82 -22.70 17.03 10.84
C GLU A 82 -22.02 18.10 9.96
N ARG A 83 -20.85 18.58 10.35
CA ARG A 83 -20.07 19.60 9.63
C ARG A 83 -18.83 19.00 9.03
N LEU A 84 -18.53 19.45 7.82
CA LEU A 84 -17.29 19.13 7.14
C LEU A 84 -16.16 19.93 7.80
N GLU A 85 -15.20 19.24 8.39
CA GLU A 85 -14.02 19.82 9.01
C GLU A 85 -12.75 19.37 8.29
N THR A 86 -11.69 20.16 8.43
CA THR A 86 -10.37 19.83 7.88
C THR A 86 -9.32 20.04 8.95
N VAL A 87 -8.51 19.02 9.17
CA VAL A 87 -7.46 19.01 10.19
C VAL A 87 -6.12 18.62 9.58
N ARG A 88 -5.06 19.12 10.20
CA ARG A 88 -3.69 18.69 9.92
C ARG A 88 -3.37 17.57 10.89
N ALA A 89 -3.25 16.34 10.39
CA ALA A 89 -3.04 15.16 11.21
C ALA A 89 -1.70 14.48 10.85
N PRO A 90 -0.81 14.23 11.84
CA PRO A 90 0.33 13.34 11.65
C PRO A 90 -0.14 11.89 11.47
N MET A 91 0.63 11.12 10.71
CA MET A 91 0.51 9.67 10.69
C MET A 91 1.10 9.06 11.95
N LYS A 92 0.38 8.08 12.51
CA LYS A 92 0.83 7.32 13.66
C LYS A 92 2.14 6.60 13.38
N GLY A 93 3.02 6.59 14.39
CA GLY A 93 4.33 5.93 14.34
C GLY A 93 4.30 4.49 13.79
N SER A 94 3.24 3.74 14.07
CA SER A 94 3.08 2.34 13.66
C SER A 94 2.84 2.13 12.17
N ILE A 95 2.39 3.17 11.45
CA ILE A 95 2.08 3.13 10.02
C ILE A 95 3.05 3.97 9.18
N ARG A 96 4.00 4.68 9.81
CA ARG A 96 5.03 5.46 9.12
C ARG A 96 6.42 4.83 9.26
N GLY A 97 7.28 5.04 8.26
CA GLY A 97 8.71 4.68 8.29
C GLY A 97 9.11 3.56 7.31
N ARG A 98 10.43 3.39 7.12
CA ARG A 98 11.04 2.55 6.07
C ARG A 98 10.58 1.08 6.05
N GLY A 99 10.22 0.53 7.21
CA GLY A 99 9.76 -0.86 7.32
C GLY A 99 8.25 -1.06 7.09
N LYS A 100 7.49 0.01 6.86
CA LYS A 100 6.02 0.02 6.81
C LYS A 100 5.50 0.06 5.38
N LYS A 101 6.01 -0.85 4.55
CA LYS A 101 5.73 -0.93 3.11
C LYS A 101 4.27 -1.23 2.73
N ASP A 102 3.43 -1.66 3.67
CA ASP A 102 2.05 -2.09 3.40
C ASP A 102 1.00 -1.08 3.88
N ALA A 103 1.41 0.04 4.49
CA ALA A 103 0.51 1.12 4.89
C ALA A 103 0.82 2.36 4.06
N TRP A 104 0.15 2.47 2.91
CA TRP A 104 0.25 3.63 2.02
C TRP A 104 -0.92 4.58 2.30
N VAL A 105 -0.58 5.85 2.51
CA VAL A 105 -1.55 6.94 2.64
C VAL A 105 -1.18 7.99 1.59
N ASP A 106 -2.09 8.18 0.63
CA ASP A 106 -1.97 9.20 -0.40
C ASP A 106 -3.18 10.15 -0.39
N VAL A 107 -3.11 11.22 -1.16
CA VAL A 107 -4.25 12.07 -1.47
C VAL A 107 -5.38 11.21 -2.05
N GLY A 108 -6.60 11.44 -1.55
CA GLY A 108 -7.76 10.62 -1.87
C GLY A 108 -7.90 9.34 -1.05
N SER A 109 -6.90 8.95 -0.25
CA SER A 109 -7.02 7.79 0.63
C SER A 109 -8.01 8.07 1.76
N PHE A 110 -8.82 7.07 2.09
CA PHE A 110 -9.65 7.07 3.29
C PHE A 110 -8.84 6.57 4.48
N VAL A 111 -9.04 7.19 5.63
CA VAL A 111 -8.28 6.93 6.85
C VAL A 111 -9.18 7.01 8.07
N ILE A 112 -8.80 6.30 9.13
CA ILE A 112 -9.34 6.51 10.48
C ILE A 112 -8.48 7.55 11.20
N LEU A 113 -9.14 8.56 11.74
CA LEU A 113 -8.61 9.59 12.61
C LEU A 113 -9.05 9.30 14.04
N ASN A 114 -8.13 9.47 14.99
CA ASN A 114 -8.48 9.52 16.40
C ASN A 114 -8.21 10.92 16.95
N GLU A 115 -9.11 11.42 17.77
CA GLU A 115 -8.87 12.57 18.63
C GLU A 115 -7.82 12.24 19.69
N THR A 116 -6.93 13.19 19.95
CA THR A 116 -5.82 13.03 20.90
C THR A 116 -6.04 13.77 22.21
N GLY A 117 -7.09 14.59 22.29
CA GLY A 117 -7.32 15.53 23.39
C GLY A 117 -6.39 16.76 23.38
N LEU A 118 -5.54 16.91 22.36
CA LEU A 118 -4.68 18.09 22.18
C LEU A 118 -5.36 19.12 21.27
N THR A 119 -4.85 20.36 21.28
CA THR A 119 -5.35 21.43 20.42
C THR A 119 -4.42 21.69 19.23
N GLY A 120 -4.94 22.37 18.21
CA GLY A 120 -4.17 22.76 17.03
C GLY A 120 -3.81 21.58 16.12
N SER A 121 -2.60 21.58 15.56
CA SER A 121 -2.17 20.60 14.54
C SER A 121 -1.90 19.20 15.07
N MET A 122 -2.10 18.95 16.37
CA MET A 122 -1.96 17.64 17.00
C MET A 122 -3.29 17.11 17.52
N SER A 123 -4.41 17.80 17.26
CA SER A 123 -5.73 17.40 17.77
C SER A 123 -6.19 16.05 17.28
N HIS A 124 -5.74 15.63 16.10
CA HIS A 124 -6.07 14.35 15.48
C HIS A 124 -4.81 13.62 15.04
N GLU A 125 -4.84 12.29 15.06
CA GLU A 125 -3.79 11.42 14.53
C GLU A 125 -4.39 10.43 13.53
N ILE A 126 -3.73 10.22 12.39
CA ILE A 126 -4.10 9.16 11.43
C ILE A 126 -3.61 7.82 11.98
N VAL A 127 -4.55 6.97 12.37
CA VAL A 127 -4.24 5.68 13.00
C VAL A 127 -4.11 4.56 11.97
N MET A 128 -4.97 4.56 10.95
CA MET A 128 -5.08 3.46 10.00
C MET A 128 -5.57 3.91 8.61
N PRO A 129 -4.86 3.54 7.53
CA PRO A 129 -5.43 3.62 6.18
C PRO A 129 -6.52 2.57 5.96
N LEU A 130 -7.58 2.97 5.27
CA LEU A 130 -8.67 2.08 4.85
C LEU A 130 -8.44 1.60 3.42
N THR A 131 -8.63 0.31 3.19
CA THR A 131 -8.65 -0.25 1.83
C THR A 131 -9.98 0.06 1.12
N PRO A 132 -10.04 0.02 -0.21
CA PRO A 132 -11.30 0.24 -0.94
C PRO A 132 -12.43 -0.72 -0.52
N GLN A 133 -12.07 -1.95 -0.15
CA GLN A 133 -13.01 -2.96 0.34
C GLN A 133 -13.59 -2.56 1.70
N GLN A 134 -12.75 -2.07 2.61
CA GLN A 134 -13.17 -1.58 3.93
C GLN A 134 -14.07 -0.34 3.81
N VAL A 135 -13.72 0.60 2.91
CA VAL A 135 -14.57 1.76 2.63
C VAL A 135 -15.93 1.33 2.10
N THR A 136 -15.97 0.38 1.17
CA THR A 136 -17.23 -0.15 0.63
C THR A 136 -18.08 -0.79 1.72
N GLN A 137 -17.45 -1.50 2.66
CA GLN A 137 -18.14 -2.09 3.80
C GLN A 137 -18.71 -1.02 4.73
N LEU A 138 -17.91 -0.05 5.17
CA LEU A 138 -18.37 1.05 6.03
C LEU A 138 -19.46 1.90 5.38
N ARG A 139 -19.45 2.04 4.04
CA ARG A 139 -20.54 2.68 3.28
C ARG A 139 -21.84 1.90 3.34
N LYS A 140 -21.79 0.56 3.30
CA LYS A 140 -22.99 -0.27 3.41
C LYS A 140 -23.63 -0.17 4.79
N GLU A 141 -22.80 -0.04 5.83
CA GLU A 141 -23.24 0.18 7.20
C GLU A 141 -23.73 1.62 7.47
N GLY A 142 -23.64 2.53 6.49
CA GLY A 142 -24.10 3.91 6.65
C GLY A 142 -23.20 4.78 7.56
N VAL A 143 -21.98 4.32 7.87
CA VAL A 143 -21.06 5.00 8.79
C VAL A 143 -20.27 6.11 8.08
N ILE A 144 -20.05 5.96 6.77
CA ILE A 144 -19.37 6.97 5.95
C ILE A 144 -20.41 7.89 5.31
N ASP A 145 -20.30 9.18 5.60
CA ASP A 145 -21.07 10.21 4.92
C ASP A 145 -20.66 10.37 3.45
N GLU A 146 -21.65 10.52 2.58
CA GLU A 146 -21.50 10.60 1.13
C GLU A 146 -20.63 11.80 0.69
N ARG A 147 -20.63 12.90 1.45
CA ARG A 147 -19.83 14.10 1.17
C ARG A 147 -18.32 13.82 1.16
N LEU A 148 -17.86 12.81 1.90
CA LEU A 148 -16.46 12.39 1.87
C LEU A 148 -16.10 11.62 0.58
N VAL A 149 -17.11 11.01 -0.06
CA VAL A 149 -16.96 10.12 -1.22
C VAL A 149 -17.07 10.88 -2.54
N GLU A 150 -17.70 12.05 -2.55
CA GLU A 150 -17.76 12.91 -3.73
C GLU A 150 -16.37 13.12 -4.34
N LYS A 151 -16.26 12.99 -5.68
CA LYS A 151 -14.97 13.13 -6.36
C LYS A 151 -14.52 14.58 -6.25
N ILE A 152 -13.62 14.86 -5.31
CA ILE A 152 -12.74 16.02 -5.42
C ILE A 152 -11.84 15.74 -6.63
N ASN A 153 -11.92 16.58 -7.65
CA ASN A 153 -10.98 16.56 -8.77
C ASN A 153 -9.60 16.91 -8.22
N THR A 154 -8.85 15.88 -7.84
CA THR A 154 -7.44 16.05 -7.52
C THR A 154 -6.70 16.04 -8.86
N GLU A 155 -6.06 17.15 -9.22
CA GLU A 155 -5.03 17.21 -10.26
C GLU A 155 -3.79 16.44 -9.76
N SER A 156 -3.93 15.12 -9.62
CA SER A 156 -2.79 14.24 -9.46
C SER A 156 -2.20 14.04 -10.85
N GLY A 157 -0.99 14.55 -11.09
CA GLY A 157 -0.25 14.28 -12.32
C GLY A 157 0.02 12.78 -12.46
N GLU A 158 -0.87 12.09 -13.16
CA GLU A 158 -0.63 10.78 -13.74
C GLU A 158 -0.03 11.00 -15.13
N GLY A 159 1.19 10.52 -15.31
CA GLY A 159 1.88 10.63 -16.60
C GLY A 159 3.27 10.02 -16.58
N ASP A 160 3.40 8.78 -16.10
CA ASP A 160 4.47 7.89 -16.54
C ASP A 160 4.04 6.41 -16.38
N GLY A 161 2.90 6.08 -16.96
CA GLY A 161 2.48 4.71 -17.22
C GLY A 161 2.63 4.48 -18.71
N ILE A 162 3.36 3.43 -19.10
CA ILE A 162 3.40 3.00 -20.51
C ILE A 162 1.99 2.53 -20.87
N GLU A 163 1.30 3.31 -21.68
CA GLU A 163 0.09 2.87 -22.38
C GLU A 163 0.53 1.88 -23.46
N PHE A 164 0.15 0.62 -23.29
CA PHE A 164 0.20 -0.33 -24.39
C PHE A 164 -0.94 0.04 -25.33
N GLU A 165 -0.62 0.67 -26.47
CA GLU A 165 -1.58 0.85 -27.55
C GLU A 165 -2.15 -0.52 -27.92
N ALA A 166 -3.48 -0.63 -27.91
CA ALA A 166 -4.13 -1.82 -28.42
C ALA A 166 -3.77 -1.96 -29.91
N PRO A 167 -3.35 -3.15 -30.38
CA PRO A 167 -2.95 -3.32 -31.78
C PRO A 167 -4.10 -2.92 -32.69
N THR A 168 -3.85 -1.93 -33.55
CA THR A 168 -4.80 -1.45 -34.54
C THR A 168 -5.13 -2.57 -35.53
N ALA A 169 -6.34 -2.54 -36.08
CA ALA A 169 -6.87 -3.59 -36.98
C ALA A 169 -5.98 -3.88 -38.22
N GLU A 170 -5.07 -2.96 -38.56
CA GLU A 170 -4.11 -3.10 -39.66
C GLU A 170 -2.97 -4.10 -39.36
N GLU A 171 -2.62 -4.34 -38.09
CA GLU A 171 -1.55 -5.29 -37.70
C GLU A 171 -2.02 -6.74 -37.62
N LYS A 172 -3.34 -6.98 -37.55
CA LYS A 172 -3.90 -8.34 -37.61
C LYS A 172 -3.88 -8.96 -39.00
N ALA A 173 -3.62 -8.17 -40.04
CA ALA A 173 -3.69 -8.60 -41.43
C ALA A 173 -2.36 -9.18 -41.96
N GLN A 174 -1.26 -9.09 -41.21
CA GLN A 174 -0.01 -9.77 -41.57
C GLN A 174 0.03 -11.15 -40.92
N GLU A 175 -0.83 -12.03 -41.41
CA GLU A 175 -0.60 -13.47 -41.29
C GLU A 175 0.67 -13.77 -42.09
N ILE A 176 1.76 -14.09 -41.37
CA ILE A 176 3.02 -14.52 -41.96
C ILE A 176 2.75 -15.89 -42.60
N ASP A 177 2.73 -15.95 -43.93
CA ASP A 177 2.64 -17.19 -44.69
C ASP A 177 3.93 -18.00 -44.48
N ILE A 178 3.81 -19.12 -43.75
CA ILE A 178 4.95 -19.94 -43.30
C ILE A 178 5.44 -20.87 -44.44
N ASP A 179 4.75 -20.90 -45.59
CA ASP A 179 5.11 -21.82 -46.69
C ASP A 179 6.20 -21.27 -47.65
N THR A 180 6.82 -20.12 -47.33
CA THR A 180 7.93 -19.55 -48.15
C THR A 180 9.19 -19.20 -47.35
N ILE A 181 9.55 -20.00 -46.32
CA ILE A 181 10.89 -19.97 -45.70
C ILE A 181 11.72 -21.16 -46.17
#